data_AF-C5NZ20-F1
#
_entry.id   AF-C5NZ20-F1
#
_cell.length_a   1.000
_cell.length_b   1.000
_cell.length_c   1.000
_cell.angle_alpha   90.00
_cell.angle_beta   90.00
_cell.angle_gamma   90.00
#
_symmetry.space_group_name_H-M   'P 1'
#
loop_
_entity.id
_entity.type
_entity.pdbx_description
1 polymer ?
#
loop_
_entity_poly.entity_id
_entity_poly.type
_entity_poly.pdbx_seq_one_letter_code
_entity_poly.pdbx_strand_id
1 'polypeptide(L)' 'MVNKIKDFPFLLNREQASKFLGIDPKSFDKYIRNNNDCKCFMIGKQQRFLKKHLVEFIEKHSI' A
#
# COMPACT_ATOMS: atom_id res chain seq x y z
N MET A 1 22.73 5.95 -2.51
CA MET A 1 21.39 5.68 -1.93
C MET A 1 20.43 5.42 -3.09
N VAL A 2 19.95 4.19 -3.25
CA VAL A 2 19.19 3.77 -4.46
C VAL A 2 17.73 4.25 -4.35
N ASN A 3 17.26 4.93 -5.40
CA ASN A 3 15.87 5.41 -5.58
C ASN A 3 14.88 4.22 -5.71
N LYS A 4 14.54 3.57 -4.58
CA LYS A 4 13.63 2.41 -4.52
C LYS A 4 12.21 2.65 -5.05
N ILE A 5 11.80 3.90 -5.27
CA ILE A 5 10.43 4.25 -5.69
C ILE A 5 10.17 3.92 -7.17
N LYS A 6 11.22 3.89 -8.01
CA LYS A 6 11.09 3.65 -9.46
C LYS A 6 10.88 2.19 -9.85
N ASP A 7 11.23 1.24 -8.98
CA ASP A 7 11.16 -0.20 -9.31
C ASP A 7 9.81 -0.86 -8.97
N PHE A 8 8.91 -0.12 -8.34
CA PHE A 8 7.60 -0.67 -7.99
C PHE A 8 6.60 -0.50 -9.14
N PRO A 9 5.85 -1.57 -9.49
CA PRO A 9 4.81 -1.49 -10.51
C PRO A 9 3.73 -0.47 -10.12
N PHE A 10 2.86 -0.12 -11.07
CA PHE A 10 1.78 0.84 -10.82
C PHE A 10 0.79 0.35 -9.74
N LEU A 11 0.48 -0.96 -9.79
CA LEU A 11 -0.36 -1.66 -8.82
C LEU A 11 0.50 -2.58 -7.96
N LEU A 12 0.48 -2.35 -6.66
CA LEU A 12 1.24 -3.09 -5.67
C LEU A 12 0.41 -4.23 -5.12
N ASN A 13 1.01 -5.41 -4.97
CA ASN A 13 0.48 -6.45 -4.08
C ASN A 13 0.75 -6.10 -2.61
N ARG A 14 0.25 -6.91 -1.68
CA ARG A 14 0.43 -6.71 -0.22
C ARG A 14 1.90 -6.48 0.15
N GLU A 15 2.79 -7.37 -0.26
CA GLU A 15 4.22 -7.30 0.11
C GLU A 15 4.90 -6.05 -0.45
N GLN A 16 4.60 -5.71 -1.71
CA GLN A 16 5.10 -4.51 -2.35
C GLN A 16 4.58 -3.25 -1.67
N ALA A 17 3.31 -3.22 -1.27
CA ALA A 17 2.71 -2.10 -0.55
C ALA A 17 3.34 -1.92 0.84
N SER A 18 3.56 -3.00 1.58
CA SER A 18 4.26 -2.95 2.87
C SER A 18 5.69 -2.44 2.70
N LYS A 19 6.42 -2.96 1.71
CA LYS A 19 7.79 -2.52 1.39
C LYS A 19 7.85 -1.07 0.91
N PHE A 20 6.86 -0.64 0.13
CA PHE A 20 6.74 0.74 -0.35
C PHE A 20 6.55 1.73 0.80
N LEU A 21 5.74 1.37 1.81
CA LEU A 21 5.51 2.18 3.01
C LEU A 21 6.58 2.01 4.09
N GLY A 22 7.52 1.07 3.93
CA GLY A 22 8.57 0.81 4.91
C GLY A 22 8.08 0.13 6.19
N ILE A 23 6.94 -0.56 6.15
CA ILE A 23 6.35 -1.28 7.29
C ILE A 23 6.32 -2.78 7.04
N ASP A 24 6.22 -3.56 8.11
CA ASP A 24 6.06 -5.00 7.98
C ASP A 24 4.64 -5.35 7.46
N PRO A 25 4.47 -6.49 6.78
CA PRO A 25 3.18 -6.85 6.19
C PRO A 25 2.05 -7.11 7.19
N LYS A 26 2.36 -7.48 8.44
CA LYS A 26 1.35 -7.70 9.48
C LYS A 26 0.80 -6.36 9.97
N SER A 27 1.66 -5.36 10.13
CA SER A 27 1.26 -3.98 10.40
C SER A 27 0.47 -3.39 9.24
N PHE A 28 0.89 -3.64 7.99
CA PHE A 28 0.14 -3.23 6.81
C PHE A 28 -1.28 -3.81 6.82
N ASP A 29 -1.43 -5.10 7.11
CA ASP A 29 -2.75 -5.73 7.18
C ASP A 29 -3.60 -5.09 8.28
N LYS A 30 -3.02 -4.86 9.47
CA LYS A 30 -3.71 -4.31 10.64
C LYS A 30 -4.20 -2.88 10.44
N TYR A 31 -3.36 -1.99 9.93
CA TYR A 31 -3.62 -0.54 9.92
C TYR A 31 -4.14 -0.02 8.59
N ILE A 32 -3.84 -0.70 7.49
CA ILE A 32 -4.09 -0.19 6.14
C ILE A 32 -5.11 -1.07 5.43
N ARG A 33 -4.83 -2.37 5.29
CA ARG A 33 -5.68 -3.28 4.51
C ARG A 33 -7.06 -3.48 5.12
N ASN A 34 -7.14 -3.58 6.45
CA ASN A 34 -8.40 -3.77 7.16
C ASN A 34 -9.18 -2.46 7.36
N ASN A 35 -8.67 -1.34 6.86
CA ASN A 35 -9.36 -0.05 6.93
C ASN A 35 -10.19 0.17 5.65
N ASN A 36 -11.49 0.40 5.81
CA ASN A 36 -12.42 0.65 4.71
C ASN A 36 -12.07 1.90 3.89
N ASP A 37 -11.29 2.82 4.44
CA ASP A 37 -10.87 4.04 3.75
C ASP A 37 -9.72 3.80 2.77
N CYS A 38 -8.99 2.68 2.89
CA CYS A 38 -7.90 2.36 1.97
C CYS A 38 -8.44 1.76 0.67
N LYS A 39 -8.39 2.55 -0.40
CA LYS A 39 -8.85 2.12 -1.73
C LYS A 39 -7.95 1.02 -2.30
N CYS A 40 -8.56 -0.14 -2.59
CA CYS A 40 -7.91 -1.25 -3.27
C CYS A 40 -8.70 -1.72 -4.50
N PHE A 41 -8.00 -2.38 -5.42
CA PHE A 41 -8.56 -3.01 -6.60
C PHE A 41 -8.52 -4.52 -6.44
N MET A 42 -9.61 -5.19 -6.77
CA MET A 42 -9.64 -6.64 -6.87
C MET A 42 -9.27 -7.07 -8.28
N ILE A 43 -8.20 -7.85 -8.43
CA ILE A 43 -7.84 -8.54 -9.67
C ILE A 43 -7.99 -10.03 -9.42
N GLY A 44 -9.10 -10.60 -9.89
CA GLY A 44 -9.55 -11.92 -9.46
C GLY A 44 -9.77 -11.93 -7.94
N LYS A 45 -9.07 -12.84 -7.24
CA LYS A 45 -9.13 -12.96 -5.77
C LYS A 45 -8.07 -12.13 -5.03
N GLN A 46 -7.24 -11.37 -5.75
CA GLN A 46 -6.10 -10.69 -5.15
C GLN A 46 -6.34 -9.18 -5.06
N GLN A 47 -6.06 -8.63 -3.87
CA GLN A 47 -6.05 -7.19 -3.67
C GLN A 47 -4.79 -6.54 -4.27
N ARG A 48 -4.98 -5.36 -4.85
CA ARG A 48 -3.94 -4.51 -5.39
C ARG A 48 -4.13 -3.07 -4.94
N PHE A 49 -3.03 -2.38 -4.71
CA PHE A 49 -3.01 -1.01 -4.17
C PHE A 49 -2.31 -0.08 -5.14
N LEU A 50 -2.92 1.07 -5.43
CA LEU A 50 -2.23 2.13 -6.16
C LEU A 50 -1.30 2.87 -5.21
N LYS A 51 -0.08 3.18 -5.67
CA LYS A 51 0.86 4.01 -4.88
C LYS A 51 0.22 5.31 -4.40
N LYS A 52 -0.51 6.00 -5.26
CA LYS A 52 -1.19 7.27 -4.91
C LYS A 52 -2.20 7.10 -3.77
N HIS A 53 -3.00 6.04 -3.78
CA HIS A 53 -4.02 5.81 -2.76
C HIS A 53 -3.41 5.46 -1.41
N LEU A 54 -2.27 4.76 -1.41
CA LEU A 54 -1.53 4.50 -0.17
C LEU A 54 -0.99 5.80 0.43
N VAL A 55 -0.46 6.71 -0.39
CA VAL A 55 0.01 8.03 0.07
C VAL A 55 -1.17 8.87 0.59
N GLU A 56 -2.24 9.00 -0.19
CA GLU A 56 -3.47 9.71 0.20
C GLU A 56 -4.04 9.18 1.53
N PHE A 57 -4.03 7.85 1.73
CA PHE A 57 -4.47 7.22 2.96
C PHE A 57 -3.60 7.66 4.15
N ILE A 58 -2.28 7.62 4.00
CA ILE A 58 -1.36 8.01 5.08
C ILE A 58 -1.51 9.50 5.38
N GLU A 59 -1.59 10.37 4.37
CA GLU A 59 -1.79 11.81 4.56
C GLU A 59 -3.12 12.11 5.29
N LYS A 60 -4.19 11.37 4.99
CA LYS A 60 -5.49 11.53 5.66
C LYS A 60 -5.46 11.09 7.12
N HIS A 61 -4.66 10.08 7.46
CA HIS A 61 -4.63 9.46 8.79
C HIS A 61 -3.39 9.83 9.63
N SER A 62 -2.43 10.57 9.06
CA SER A 62 -1.29 11.13 9.78
C SER A 62 -1.70 12.47 10.38
N ILE A 63 -1.75 12.52 11.71
CA ILE A 63 -1.99 13.73 12.49
C ILE A 63 -0.75 14.63 12.43
#